data_AF-A0A520ITG8-F1
#
_entry.id   AF-A0A520ITG8-F1
#
_cell.length_a   1.000
_cell.length_b   1.000
_cell.length_c   1.000
_cell.angle_alpha   90.00
_cell.angle_beta   90.00
_cell.angle_gamma   90.00
#
_symmetry.space_group_name_H-M   'P 1'
#
loop_
_entity.id
_entity.type
_entity.pdbx_description
1 polymer ?
#
loop_
_entity_poly.entity_id
_entity_poly.type
_entity_poly.pdbx_seq_one_letter_code
_entity_poly.pdbx_strand_id
1 'polypeptide(L)' 'GEYYHADLLGLPAVSLEGEALGHVVAIDDFGAGDVLEIERPDKKRFMIPMNAEAVPEWNGERVVVDGAFIV' A
#
# COMPACT_ATOMS: atom_id res chain seq x y z
N GLY A 1 -14.86 -3.36 14.18
CA GLY A 1 -14.87 -3.31 12.70
C GLY A 1 -13.45 -3.47 12.22
N GLU A 2 -12.91 -4.66 12.46
CA GLU A 2 -11.47 -4.92 12.60
C GLU A 2 -10.88 -5.68 11.41
N TYR A 3 -11.51 -5.59 10.23
CA TYR A 3 -11.11 -6.32 9.02
C TYR A 3 -10.09 -5.58 8.12
N TYR A 4 -9.57 -4.43 8.54
CA TYR A 4 -8.80 -3.57 7.62
C TYR A 4 -7.34 -3.98 7.41
N HIS A 5 -6.73 -4.69 8.36
CA HIS A 5 -5.30 -4.98 8.29
C HIS A 5 -4.97 -6.31 7.60
N ALA A 6 -5.71 -7.38 7.88
CA ALA A 6 -5.35 -8.70 7.35
C ALA A 6 -5.65 -8.86 5.84
N ASP A 7 -6.65 -8.15 5.32
CA ASP A 7 -7.12 -8.31 3.94
C ASP A 7 -6.29 -7.54 2.90
N LEU A 8 -5.36 -6.67 3.30
CA LEU A 8 -4.55 -5.90 2.35
C LEU A 8 -3.30 -6.65 1.88
N LEU A 9 -2.84 -7.64 2.66
CA LEU A 9 -1.66 -8.44 2.30
C LEU A 9 -1.92 -9.21 1.00
N GLY A 10 -1.01 -9.05 0.04
CA GLY A 10 -1.10 -9.66 -1.28
C GLY A 10 -1.93 -8.88 -2.29
N LEU A 11 -2.60 -7.79 -1.90
CA LEU A 11 -3.35 -6.97 -2.85
C LEU A 11 -2.41 -6.22 -3.81
N PRO A 12 -2.83 -6.04 -5.07
CA PRO A 12 -2.11 -5.22 -6.02
C PRO A 12 -2.15 -3.75 -5.58
N ALA A 13 -0.96 -3.14 -5.58
CA ALA A 13 -0.80 -1.70 -5.40
C ALA A 13 -0.72 -1.03 -6.77
N VAL A 14 -1.56 -0.01 -6.98
CA VAL A 14 -1.64 0.76 -8.23
C VAL A 14 -1.45 2.24 -7.94
N SER A 15 -0.87 2.99 -8.89
CA SER A 15 -0.79 4.44 -8.77
C SER A 15 -2.14 5.11 -9.03
N LEU A 16 -2.25 6.41 -8.72
CA LEU A 16 -3.37 7.25 -9.12
C LEU A 16 -3.66 7.25 -10.63
N GLU A 17 -2.66 6.96 -11.45
CA GLU A 17 -2.76 6.88 -12.91
C GLU A 17 -3.13 5.46 -13.39
N GLY A 18 -3.28 4.50 -12.47
CA GLY A 18 -3.57 3.10 -12.77
C GLY A 18 -2.34 2.26 -13.12
N GLU A 19 -1.12 2.78 -12.91
CA GLU A 19 0.11 2.01 -13.12
C GLU A 19 0.27 0.95 -12.04
N ALA A 20 0.60 -0.29 -12.43
CA ALA A 20 0.88 -1.36 -11.49
C ALA A 20 2.22 -1.12 -10.79
N LEU A 21 2.17 -0.78 -9.51
CA LEU A 21 3.36 -0.54 -8.69
C LEU A 21 3.93 -1.82 -8.11
N GLY A 22 3.07 -2.79 -7.79
CA GLY A 22 3.47 -4.04 -7.19
C GLY A 22 2.35 -4.67 -6.38
N HIS A 23 2.72 -5.27 -5.25
CA HIS A 23 1.80 -5.90 -4.32
C HIS A 23 2.21 -5.63 -2.88
N VAL A 24 1.23 -5.51 -1.99
CA VAL A 24 1.48 -5.35 -0.55
C VAL A 24 2.04 -6.65 0.00
N VAL A 25 3.21 -6.59 0.64
CA VAL A 25 3.91 -7.76 1.20
C VAL A 25 4.01 -7.74 2.71
N ALA A 26 3.90 -6.56 3.34
CA ALA A 26 3.87 -6.42 4.78
C ALA A 26 3.02 -5.20 5.18
N ILE A 27 2.56 -5.22 6.42
CA ILE A 27 1.92 -4.08 7.07
C ILE A 27 2.47 -4.01 8.48
N ASP A 28 3.10 -2.89 8.80
CA ASP A 28 3.71 -2.65 10.10
C ASP A 28 3.03 -1.46 10.78
N ASP A 29 2.59 -1.67 12.02
CA ASP A 29 2.15 -0.58 12.91
C ASP A 29 3.34 -0.09 13.73
N PHE A 30 3.76 1.15 13.48
CA PHE A 30 4.86 1.78 14.20
C PHE A 30 4.38 2.60 15.42
N GLY A 31 3.12 2.43 15.84
CA GLY A 31 2.54 3.09 17.02
C GLY A 31 2.11 4.55 16.80
N ALA A 32 2.41 5.12 15.62
CA ALA A 32 1.93 6.43 15.16
C ALA A 32 1.09 6.33 13.87
N GLY A 33 0.82 5.12 13.40
CA GLY A 33 0.12 4.83 12.16
C GLY A 33 0.69 3.59 11.47
N ASP A 34 -0.10 3.04 10.56
CA ASP A 34 0.24 1.86 9.80
C ASP A 34 1.06 2.22 8.55
N VAL A 35 1.98 1.33 8.18
CA VAL A 35 2.83 1.46 7.00
C VAL A 35 2.68 0.21 6.16
N LEU A 36 2.40 0.38 4.88
CA LEU A 36 2.36 -0.71 3.91
C LEU A 36 3.73 -0.87 3.26
N GLU A 37 4.24 -2.09 3.19
CA GLU A 37 5.41 -2.43 2.38
C GLU A 37 4.93 -3.01 1.05
N ILE A 38 5.36 -2.41 -0.06
CA ILE A 38 4.98 -2.84 -1.41
C ILE A 38 6.21 -3.37 -2.13
N GLU A 39 6.15 -4.61 -2.61
CA GLU A 39 7.17 -5.19 -3.46
C GLU A 39 6.83 -4.98 -4.93
N ARG A 40 7.76 -4.31 -5.62
CA ARG A 40 7.72 -4.03 -7.06
C ARG A 40 8.09 -5.28 -7.87
N PRO A 41 7.74 -5.32 -9.17
CA PRO A 41 8.15 -6.40 -10.07
C PRO A 41 9.67 -6.60 -10.16
N ASP A 42 10.47 -5.54 -9.93
CA ASP A 42 11.93 -5.58 -9.94
C ASP A 42 12.55 -6.05 -8.60
N LYS A 43 11.73 -6.60 -7.69
CA LYS A 43 12.11 -7.05 -6.34
C LYS A 43 12.58 -5.95 -5.39
N LYS A 44 12.47 -4.69 -5.78
CA LYS A 44 12.63 -3.58 -4.83
C LYS A 44 11.37 -3.42 -4.01
N ARG A 45 11.54 -2.90 -2.81
CA ARG A 45 10.45 -2.64 -1.88
C ARG A 45 10.51 -1.20 -1.44
N PHE A 46 9.33 -0.62 -1.27
CA PHE A 46 9.17 0.71 -0.72
C PHE A 46 8.06 0.68 0.32
N MET A 47 8.17 1.60 1.27
CA MET A 47 7.23 1.73 2.37
C MET A 47 6.38 2.97 2.13
N ILE A 48 5.08 2.84 2.34
CA ILE A 48 4.11 3.91 2.16
C ILE A 48 3.27 4.06 3.44
N PRO A 49 3.11 5.27 4.01
CA PRO A 49 2.23 5.46 5.14
C PRO A 49 0.78 5.22 4.73
N MET A 50 0.03 4.45 5.52
CA MET A 50 -1.39 4.19 5.28
C MET A 50 -2.23 5.37 5.79
N ASN A 51 -2.12 6.52 5.11
CA ASN A 51 -2.92 7.70 5.40
C ASN A 51 -3.66 8.17 4.13
N ALA A 52 -4.63 9.08 4.30
CA ALA A 52 -5.45 9.56 3.18
C ALA A 52 -4.69 10.34 2.10
N GLU A 53 -3.47 10.79 2.38
CA GLU A 53 -2.63 11.52 1.41
C GLU A 53 -1.85 10.56 0.51
N ALA A 54 -1.26 9.51 1.08
CA ALA A 54 -0.42 8.55 0.38
C ALA A 54 -1.21 7.33 -0.14
N VAL A 55 -2.28 6.94 0.57
CA VAL A 55 -3.19 5.84 0.21
C VAL A 55 -4.64 6.38 0.22
N PRO A 56 -5.05 7.13 -0.81
CA PRO A 56 -6.36 7.78 -0.85
C PRO A 56 -7.54 6.82 -1.01
N GLU A 57 -7.32 5.64 -1.60
CA GLU A 57 -8.35 4.62 -1.83
C GLU A 57 -7.78 3.21 -1.64
N TRP A 58 -8.53 2.33 -0.99
CA TRP A 58 -8.27 0.89 -0.98
C TRP A 58 -9.57 0.10 -0.85
N ASN A 59 -9.59 -1.11 -1.38
CA ASN A 59 -10.69 -2.06 -1.24
C ASN A 59 -10.14 -3.50 -1.23
N GLY A 60 -11.02 -4.51 -1.21
CA GLY A 60 -10.60 -5.92 -1.20
C GLY A 60 -9.99 -6.44 -2.51
N GLU A 61 -9.82 -5.57 -3.52
CA GLU A 61 -9.26 -5.93 -4.83
C GLU A 61 -7.93 -5.22 -5.11
N ARG A 62 -7.71 -4.00 -4.58
CA ARG A 62 -6.50 -3.20 -4.82
C ARG A 62 -6.30 -2.09 -3.79
N VAL A 63 -5.08 -1.58 -3.75
CA VAL A 63 -4.67 -0.38 -3.01
C VAL A 63 -4.21 0.69 -3.98
N VAL A 64 -4.77 1.90 -3.89
CA VAL A 64 -4.36 3.05 -4.70
C VAL A 64 -3.36 3.88 -3.91
N VAL A 65 -2.21 4.15 -4.51
CA VAL A 65 -1.08 4.85 -3.90
C VAL A 65 -0.76 6.11 -4.69
N ASP A 66 -0.46 7.20 -3.99
CA ASP A 66 0.06 8.41 -4.63
C ASP A 66 1.56 8.26 -4.92
N GLY A 67 1.93 8.44 -6.19
CA GLY A 67 3.30 8.34 -6.67
C GLY A 67 4.28 9.32 -6.02
N ALA A 68 3.78 10.45 -5.48
CA ALA A 68 4.59 11.44 -4.79
C ALA A 68 5.23 10.92 -3.50
N PHE A 69 4.71 9.84 -2.93
CA PHE A 69 5.19 9.23 -1.69
C PHE A 69 6.01 7.95 -1.91
N ILE A 70 6.24 7.56 -3.17
CA ILE A 70 7.10 6.40 -3.51
C ILE A 70 8.57 6.86 -3.46
N VAL A 71 9.34 6.23 -2.57
CA VAL A 71 10.77 6.51 -2.34
C VAL A 71 11.69 5.39 -2.81
#